data_AF-A0A1S3KFC6-F1
#
_entry.id   AF-A0A1S3KFC6-F1
#
_cell.length_a   1.000
_cell.length_b   1.000
_cell.length_c   1.000
_cell.angle_alpha   90.00
_cell.angle_beta   90.00
_cell.angle_gamma   90.00
#
_symmetry.space_group_name_H-M   'P 1'
#
loop_
_entity.id
_entity.type
_entity.pdbx_description
1 polymer ?
#
loop_
_entity_poly.entity_id
_entity_poly.type
_entity_poly.pdbx_seq_one_letter_code
_entity_poly.pdbx_strand_id
1 'polypeptide(L)'
;MTGQEGVAVLLIIALTTVTPVTGAGPIPLTPEEEAQRDNATADMANLPPAHQMVPELPPGPIPPIPACECHAHGDVRYVTCDGRAFQYNTLPSVVGIMAKPIGGWLWFIATLQEFFDGGPKTRLSAVKFKIFFHYVIIEYKDTPDPDGLYKITVGADFVPGPPLWVGSVSLGPAGGPPGVLFVGNGFQISVILLDGDLYIEVSSTLLPPVLFDIRIRVARHCLQIHIPPIWSGFMEGICGDWNGNPANDVVDFVGLPQVTPAPLQV
;
A
#
# COMPACT_ATOMS: atom_id res chain seq x y z
N MET A 1 45.14 -24.34 -5.74
CA MET A 1 44.42 -25.50 -6.32
C MET A 1 43.41 -25.91 -5.23
N THR A 2 42.23 -25.28 -5.18
CA THR A 2 40.93 -25.73 -5.76
C THR A 2 40.36 -26.92 -4.98
N GLY A 3 39.15 -26.95 -4.41
CA GLY A 3 37.99 -26.04 -4.27
C GLY A 3 37.30 -26.43 -2.94
N GLN A 4 36.54 -25.59 -2.23
CA GLN A 4 35.21 -25.07 -2.55
C GLN A 4 34.23 -26.14 -3.04
N GLU A 5 33.69 -26.92 -2.10
CA GLU A 5 32.41 -27.61 -2.23
C GLU A 5 31.51 -27.09 -1.10
N GLY A 6 30.51 -26.31 -1.50
CA GLY A 6 29.50 -25.77 -0.60
C GLY A 6 28.60 -26.88 -0.08
N VAL A 7 28.48 -26.98 1.23
CA VAL A 7 27.37 -27.71 1.84
C VAL A 7 26.12 -26.86 1.64
N ALA A 8 25.31 -27.25 0.66
CA ALA A 8 23.96 -26.78 0.50
C ALA A 8 23.19 -27.11 1.78
N VAL A 9 22.86 -26.07 2.57
CA VAL A 9 21.85 -26.19 3.61
C VAL A 9 20.51 -26.31 2.89
N LEU A 10 20.08 -27.56 2.70
CA LEU A 10 18.75 -27.92 2.26
C LEU A 10 17.77 -27.46 3.35
N LEU A 11 17.26 -26.22 3.24
CA LEU A 11 16.20 -25.74 4.09
C LEU A 11 14.90 -26.40 3.61
N ILE A 12 14.59 -27.54 4.20
CA ILE A 12 13.28 -28.17 4.11
C ILE A 12 12.28 -27.18 4.72
N ILE A 13 11.50 -26.50 3.88
CA ILE A 13 10.31 -25.78 4.31
C ILE A 13 9.32 -26.87 4.74
N ALA A 14 9.39 -27.25 6.01
CA ALA A 14 8.27 -27.88 6.67
C ALA A 14 7.14 -26.84 6.66
N LEU A 15 6.14 -27.09 5.82
CA LEU A 15 4.84 -26.42 5.87
C LEU A 15 4.21 -26.77 7.23
N THR A 16 4.63 -26.08 8.30
CA THR A 16 3.95 -26.17 9.59
C THR A 16 2.61 -25.49 9.43
N THR A 17 1.58 -26.31 9.31
CA THR A 17 0.18 -26.00 9.49
C THR A 17 0.01 -24.91 10.54
N VAL A 18 -0.47 -23.74 10.13
CA VAL A 18 -1.01 -22.74 11.03
C VAL A 18 -2.17 -23.42 11.76
N THR A 19 -2.01 -23.73 13.04
CA THR A 19 -3.15 -24.08 13.88
C THR A 19 -4.03 -22.85 13.97
N PRO A 20 -5.29 -22.88 13.51
CA PRO A 20 -6.21 -21.78 13.72
C PRO A 20 -6.40 -21.60 15.23
N VAL A 21 -6.26 -20.35 15.67
CA VAL A 21 -6.74 -19.93 16.99
C VAL A 21 -8.24 -20.20 16.99
N THR A 22 -8.64 -21.18 17.79
CA THR A 22 -10.02 -21.57 18.03
C THR A 22 -10.84 -20.36 18.46
N GLY A 23 -11.91 -20.08 17.73
CA GLY A 23 -12.85 -19.02 18.09
C GLY A 23 -14.05 -18.83 17.17
N ALA A 24 -14.04 -19.37 15.95
CA ALA A 24 -15.21 -19.69 15.13
C ALA A 24 -14.69 -20.47 13.92
N GLY A 25 -15.10 -21.73 13.75
CA GLY A 25 -14.89 -22.41 12.46
C GLY A 25 -15.65 -21.66 11.36
N PRO A 26 -15.32 -21.87 10.07
CA PRO A 26 -16.19 -21.44 8.99
C PRO A 26 -17.61 -21.91 9.31
N ILE A 27 -18.59 -21.01 9.16
CA ILE A 27 -20.00 -21.30 9.44
C ILE A 27 -20.35 -22.60 8.71
N PRO A 28 -20.81 -23.66 9.41
CA PRO A 28 -21.20 -24.89 8.75
C PRO A 28 -22.28 -24.54 7.75
N LEU A 29 -22.04 -24.85 6.47
CA LEU A 29 -23.07 -24.76 5.46
C LEU A 29 -24.22 -25.65 5.88
N THR A 30 -25.43 -25.16 5.71
CA THR A 30 -26.63 -26.00 5.82
C THR A 30 -26.52 -27.15 4.83
N PRO A 31 -27.20 -28.29 5.08
CA PRO A 31 -27.22 -29.42 4.13
C PRO A 31 -27.65 -29.01 2.71
N GLU A 32 -28.46 -27.96 2.58
CA GLU A 32 -28.90 -27.40 1.31
C GLU A 32 -27.79 -26.60 0.62
N GLU A 33 -27.01 -25.81 1.36
CA GLU A 33 -25.85 -25.07 0.84
C GLU A 33 -24.69 -26.02 0.47
N GLU A 34 -24.51 -27.10 1.23
CA GLU A 34 -23.53 -28.16 0.93
C GLU A 34 -23.94 -28.91 -0.35
N ALA A 35 -25.22 -29.23 -0.52
CA ALA A 35 -25.75 -29.80 -1.76
C ALA A 35 -25.65 -28.83 -2.94
N GLN A 36 -25.85 -27.52 -2.73
CA GLN A 36 -25.67 -26.51 -3.78
C GLN A 36 -24.21 -26.37 -4.22
N ARG A 37 -23.26 -26.41 -3.28
CA ARG A 37 -21.82 -26.41 -3.58
C ARG A 37 -21.42 -27.65 -4.37
N ASP A 38 -21.91 -28.82 -3.98
CA ASP A 38 -21.58 -30.09 -4.62
C ASP A 38 -22.22 -30.17 -6.02
N ASN A 39 -23.45 -29.65 -6.19
CA ASN A 39 -24.10 -29.51 -7.50
C ASN A 39 -23.37 -28.51 -8.41
N ALA A 40 -22.93 -27.36 -7.89
CA ALA A 40 -22.14 -26.40 -8.66
C ALA A 40 -20.80 -26.99 -9.10
N THR A 41 -20.17 -27.82 -8.25
CA THR A 41 -18.93 -28.53 -8.57
C THR A 41 -19.16 -29.58 -9.66
N ALA A 42 -20.26 -30.32 -9.60
CA ALA A 42 -20.65 -31.29 -10.63
C ALA A 42 -21.03 -30.60 -11.96
N ASP A 43 -21.69 -29.45 -11.92
CA ASP A 43 -22.03 -28.65 -13.11
C ASP A 43 -20.76 -28.11 -13.78
N MET A 44 -19.78 -27.62 -13.01
CA MET A 44 -18.48 -27.20 -13.52
C MET A 44 -17.69 -28.35 -14.16
N ALA A 45 -17.75 -29.56 -13.59
CA ALA A 45 -17.09 -30.74 -14.14
C ALA A 45 -17.70 -31.22 -15.47
N ASN A 46 -18.95 -30.86 -15.76
CA ASN A 46 -19.69 -31.26 -16.96
C ASN A 46 -19.77 -30.17 -18.04
N LEU A 47 -19.12 -29.02 -17.86
CA LEU A 47 -19.08 -27.97 -18.89
C LEU A 47 -18.36 -28.47 -20.16
N PRO A 48 -18.79 -28.07 -21.37
CA PRO A 48 -18.06 -28.36 -22.60
C PRO A 48 -16.61 -27.86 -22.51
N PRO A 49 -15.62 -28.54 -23.11
CA PRO A 49 -14.20 -28.16 -23.01
C PRO A 49 -13.90 -26.71 -23.39
N ALA A 50 -14.68 -26.12 -24.30
CA ALA A 50 -14.54 -24.72 -24.70
C ALA A 50 -14.94 -23.70 -23.61
N HIS A 51 -15.66 -24.14 -22.57
CA HIS A 51 -16.18 -23.32 -21.47
C HIS A 51 -15.51 -23.67 -20.13
N GLN A 52 -14.69 -24.72 -20.10
CA GLN A 52 -13.78 -25.01 -19.00
C GLN A 52 -12.57 -24.07 -19.13
N MET A 53 -12.64 -22.88 -18.52
CA MET A 53 -11.44 -22.05 -18.35
C MET A 53 -10.55 -22.71 -17.30
N VAL A 54 -9.76 -23.70 -17.71
CA VAL A 54 -8.54 -24.05 -17.00
C VAL A 54 -7.50 -23.06 -17.49
N PRO A 55 -6.98 -22.15 -16.65
CA PRO A 55 -5.82 -21.37 -17.03
C PRO A 55 -4.69 -22.38 -17.25
N GLU A 56 -4.34 -22.65 -18.51
CA GLU A 56 -3.07 -23.29 -18.81
C GLU A 56 -1.98 -22.31 -18.36
N LEU A 57 -1.52 -22.46 -17.12
CA LEU A 57 -0.29 -21.83 -16.68
C LEU A 57 0.82 -22.37 -17.59
N PRO A 58 1.52 -21.50 -18.35
CA PRO A 58 2.56 -21.96 -19.24
C PRO A 58 3.64 -22.68 -18.42
N PRO A 59 4.20 -23.81 -18.91
CA PRO A 59 5.27 -24.50 -18.23
C PRO A 59 6.52 -23.59 -18.21
N GLY A 60 6.82 -23.07 -17.02
CA GLY A 60 7.94 -22.18 -16.74
C GLY A 60 7.84 -21.64 -15.31
N PRO A 61 8.93 -21.10 -14.73
CA PRO A 61 8.83 -20.36 -13.48
C PRO A 61 7.79 -19.25 -13.65
N ILE A 62 6.81 -19.18 -12.75
CA ILE A 62 5.84 -18.09 -12.71
C ILE A 62 6.67 -16.79 -12.71
N PRO A 63 6.50 -15.91 -13.72
CA PRO A 63 7.23 -14.66 -13.72
C PRO A 63 6.92 -13.94 -12.40
N PRO A 64 7.94 -13.44 -11.68
CA PRO A 64 7.69 -12.78 -10.41
C PRO A 64 6.68 -11.67 -10.64
N ILE A 65 5.59 -11.68 -9.87
CA ILE A 65 4.64 -10.58 -9.85
C ILE A 65 5.46 -9.34 -9.48
N PRO A 66 5.48 -8.29 -10.32
CA PRO A 66 6.22 -7.06 -10.00
C PRO A 66 5.65 -6.47 -8.72
N ALA A 67 6.39 -5.63 -7.99
CA ALA A 67 5.83 -4.93 -6.84
C ALA A 67 4.78 -3.87 -7.28
N CYS A 68 3.85 -3.52 -6.39
CA CYS A 68 2.92 -2.43 -6.66
C CYS A 68 3.65 -1.10 -6.48
N GLU A 69 3.49 -0.21 -7.46
CA GLU A 69 3.92 1.18 -7.41
C GLU A 69 2.69 2.08 -7.58
N CYS A 70 2.10 2.49 -6.45
CA CYS A 70 0.94 3.39 -6.45
C CYS A 70 1.41 4.84 -6.26
N HIS A 71 0.84 5.76 -7.03
CA HIS A 71 1.22 7.16 -7.02
C HIS A 71 0.03 8.05 -6.68
N ALA A 72 0.25 9.04 -5.81
CA ALA A 72 -0.65 10.16 -5.60
C ALA A 72 0.10 11.45 -5.86
N HIS A 73 -0.44 12.28 -6.73
CA HIS A 73 0.10 13.60 -7.03
C HIS A 73 -0.67 14.67 -6.27
N GLY A 74 0.04 15.74 -5.93
CA GLY A 74 -0.51 16.86 -5.17
C GLY A 74 -1.59 17.66 -5.89
N ASP A 75 -2.00 17.28 -7.09
CA ASP A 75 -3.09 17.87 -7.86
C ASP A 75 -4.20 16.84 -8.12
N VAL A 76 -4.45 15.97 -7.13
CA VAL A 76 -5.53 14.99 -7.09
C VAL A 76 -5.52 13.92 -8.18
N ARG A 77 -4.37 13.72 -8.84
CA ARG A 77 -4.15 12.62 -9.78
C ARG A 77 -3.59 11.41 -9.05
N TYR A 78 -4.10 10.23 -9.40
CA TYR A 78 -3.66 8.97 -8.83
C TYR A 78 -3.34 7.97 -9.94
N VAL A 79 -2.41 7.07 -9.64
CA VAL A 79 -2.10 5.87 -10.42
C VAL A 79 -2.13 4.69 -9.46
N THR A 80 -2.97 3.70 -9.75
CA THR A 80 -3.14 2.48 -8.93
C THR A 80 -2.06 1.46 -9.16
N CYS A 81 -2.07 0.38 -8.37
CA CYS A 81 -1.16 -0.74 -8.52
C CYS A 81 -1.28 -1.45 -9.88
N ASP A 82 -2.48 -1.49 -10.50
CA ASP A 82 -2.66 -2.07 -11.84
C ASP A 82 -2.45 -1.03 -12.97
N GLY A 83 -2.02 0.19 -12.64
CA GLY A 83 -1.68 1.24 -13.60
C GLY A 83 -2.87 2.10 -14.05
N ARG A 84 -4.01 2.03 -13.36
CA ARG A 84 -5.18 2.87 -13.65
C ARG A 84 -4.91 4.31 -13.21
N ALA A 85 -4.89 5.24 -14.16
CA ALA A 85 -4.81 6.66 -13.87
C ALA A 85 -6.20 7.32 -13.75
N PHE A 86 -6.42 8.13 -12.72
CA PHE A 86 -7.67 8.88 -12.52
C PHE A 86 -7.46 10.17 -11.70
N GLN A 87 -8.51 11.00 -11.63
CA GLN A 87 -8.56 12.19 -10.77
C GLN A 87 -9.64 12.06 -9.71
N TYR A 88 -9.32 12.42 -8.48
CA TYR A 88 -10.28 12.40 -7.37
C TYR A 88 -9.99 13.51 -6.35
N ASN A 89 -10.84 14.54 -6.36
CA ASN A 89 -10.82 15.62 -5.38
C ASN A 89 -11.34 15.13 -4.04
N THR A 90 -10.45 14.63 -3.17
CA THR A 90 -10.80 14.35 -1.78
C THR A 90 -11.04 15.68 -1.07
N LEU A 91 -12.21 15.83 -0.45
CA LEU A 91 -12.50 17.02 0.37
C LEU A 91 -11.45 17.16 1.49
N PRO A 92 -10.98 18.38 1.83
CA PRO A 92 -9.99 18.58 2.90
C PRO A 92 -10.40 18.05 4.28
N SER A 93 -11.69 17.89 4.52
CA SER A 93 -12.25 17.32 5.75
C SER A 93 -12.24 15.78 5.79
N VAL A 94 -11.85 15.13 4.69
CA VAL A 94 -11.92 13.68 4.51
C VAL A 94 -10.52 13.08 4.42
N VAL A 95 -10.30 12.01 5.18
CA VAL A 95 -9.07 11.21 5.09
C VAL A 95 -9.17 10.28 3.89
N GLY A 96 -8.22 10.37 2.96
CA GLY A 96 -8.10 9.42 1.86
C GLY A 96 -7.32 8.19 2.32
N ILE A 97 -7.89 6.99 2.23
CA ILE A 97 -7.16 5.73 2.47
C ILE A 97 -6.51 5.32 1.15
N MET A 98 -5.19 5.41 1.08
CA MET A 98 -4.44 5.05 -0.11
C MET A 98 -4.39 3.54 -0.30
N ALA A 99 -3.96 2.84 0.75
CA ALA A 99 -3.83 1.39 0.73
C ALA A 99 -3.93 0.83 2.15
N LYS A 100 -4.60 -0.32 2.29
CA LYS A 100 -4.60 -1.15 3.49
C LYS A 100 -4.97 -2.59 3.13
N PRO A 101 -4.78 -3.57 4.03
CA PRO A 101 -5.30 -4.92 3.86
C PRO A 101 -6.82 -5.00 3.83
N ILE A 102 -7.35 -5.98 3.10
CA ILE A 102 -8.77 -6.39 3.20
C ILE A 102 -9.03 -6.99 4.59
N GLY A 103 -10.17 -6.63 5.20
CA GLY A 103 -10.62 -7.21 6.47
C GLY A 103 -9.76 -6.85 7.70
N GLY A 104 -8.77 -5.97 7.55
CA GLY A 104 -7.84 -5.62 8.62
C GLY A 104 -7.34 -4.17 8.57
N TRP A 105 -6.67 -3.80 9.66
CA TRP A 105 -6.00 -2.49 9.84
C TRP A 105 -4.55 -2.68 10.30
N LEU A 106 -3.97 -3.82 9.92
CA LEU A 106 -2.62 -4.23 10.28
C LEU A 106 -1.57 -3.20 9.85
N TRP A 107 -1.77 -2.64 8.65
CA TRP A 107 -1.07 -1.47 8.19
C TRP A 107 -2.03 -0.64 7.35
N PHE A 108 -1.76 0.64 7.21
CA PHE A 108 -2.43 1.47 6.22
C PHE A 108 -1.59 2.69 5.88
N ILE A 109 -1.82 3.20 4.69
CA ILE A 109 -1.31 4.49 4.23
C ILE A 109 -2.52 5.38 3.99
N ALA A 110 -2.53 6.54 4.62
CA ALA A 110 -3.60 7.51 4.53
C ALA A 110 -3.06 8.90 4.20
N THR A 111 -3.86 9.70 3.52
CA THR A 111 -3.53 11.05 3.09
C THR A 111 -4.56 12.05 3.58
N LEU A 112 -4.10 13.23 3.96
CA LEU A 112 -4.92 14.41 4.16
C LEU A 112 -4.72 15.38 2.99
N GLN A 113 -5.76 16.15 2.71
CA GLN A 113 -5.72 17.19 1.69
C GLN A 113 -6.03 18.56 2.28
N GLU A 114 -5.54 19.60 1.60
CA GLU A 114 -5.86 21.00 1.88
C GLU A 114 -6.19 21.73 0.59
N PHE A 115 -6.85 22.88 0.69
CA PHE A 115 -7.05 23.76 -0.47
C PHE A 115 -5.73 24.41 -0.88
N PHE A 116 -5.46 24.44 -2.18
CA PHE A 116 -4.33 25.13 -2.77
C PHE A 116 -4.66 26.61 -2.96
N ASP A 117 -3.86 27.51 -2.37
CA ASP A 117 -4.01 28.98 -2.45
C ASP A 117 -5.44 29.49 -2.15
N GLY A 118 -6.16 28.81 -1.26
CA GLY A 118 -7.56 29.14 -0.92
C GLY A 118 -8.58 28.89 -2.04
N GLY A 119 -8.18 28.27 -3.15
CA GLY A 119 -9.04 27.89 -4.27
C GLY A 119 -9.69 26.50 -4.12
N PRO A 120 -10.54 26.07 -5.07
CA PRO A 120 -11.25 24.79 -5.01
C PRO A 120 -10.37 23.56 -5.32
N LYS A 121 -9.13 23.79 -5.78
CA LYS A 121 -8.16 22.72 -6.04
C LYS A 121 -7.56 22.26 -4.72
N THR A 122 -7.41 20.96 -4.53
CA THR A 122 -6.78 20.42 -3.33
C THR A 122 -5.38 19.86 -3.62
N ARG A 123 -4.54 19.82 -2.58
CA ARG A 123 -3.23 19.18 -2.59
C ARG A 123 -3.01 18.33 -1.34
N LEU A 124 -2.06 17.40 -1.39
CA LEU A 124 -1.69 16.59 -0.22
C LEU A 124 -1.09 17.48 0.88
N SER A 125 -1.65 17.44 2.09
CA SER A 125 -1.22 18.22 3.27
C SER A 125 -0.57 17.36 4.34
N ALA A 126 -0.86 16.06 4.36
CA ALA A 126 -0.10 15.09 5.16
C ALA A 126 -0.21 13.66 4.60
N VAL A 127 0.77 12.83 4.94
CA VAL A 127 0.71 11.37 4.76
C VAL A 127 0.91 10.70 6.11
N LYS A 128 0.06 9.74 6.45
CA LYS A 128 0.21 8.86 7.61
C LYS A 128 0.47 7.43 7.13
N PHE A 129 1.59 6.86 7.55
CA PHE A 129 1.89 5.43 7.38
C PHE A 129 1.87 4.76 8.74
N LYS A 130 0.96 3.81 8.93
CA LYS A 130 0.79 3.06 10.18
C LYS A 130 1.07 1.58 9.96
N ILE A 131 1.76 0.96 10.92
CA ILE A 131 1.96 -0.49 11.00
C ILE A 131 1.75 -0.93 12.45
N PHE A 132 0.83 -1.88 12.65
CA PHE A 132 0.27 -2.29 13.95
C PHE A 132 -0.16 -1.10 14.80
N PHE A 133 0.72 -0.68 15.70
CA PHE A 133 0.46 0.31 16.72
C PHE A 133 1.34 1.53 16.57
N HIS A 134 2.32 1.49 15.66
CA HIS A 134 3.24 2.58 15.39
C HIS A 134 2.84 3.30 14.12
N TYR A 135 3.12 4.60 14.05
CA TYR A 135 2.87 5.37 12.85
C TYR A 135 3.94 6.42 12.63
N VAL A 136 4.06 6.82 11.37
CA VAL A 136 4.77 8.01 10.92
C VAL A 136 3.75 8.94 10.26
N ILE A 137 3.78 10.22 10.63
CA ILE A 137 3.05 11.29 9.94
C ILE A 137 4.08 12.23 9.34
N ILE A 138 3.98 12.47 8.03
CA ILE A 138 4.73 13.49 7.31
C ILE A 138 3.74 14.59 6.96
N GLU A 139 3.88 15.74 7.60
CA GLU A 139 3.09 16.94 7.35
C GLU A 139 3.86 17.83 6.37
N TYR A 140 3.19 18.25 5.29
CA TYR A 140 3.69 19.27 4.39
C TYR A 140 3.37 20.60 5.06
N LYS A 141 4.38 21.34 5.51
CA LYS A 141 4.09 22.63 6.14
C LYS A 141 3.65 23.60 5.04
N ASP A 142 2.46 24.19 5.21
CA ASP A 142 2.00 25.32 4.41
C ASP A 142 2.84 26.54 4.80
N THR A 143 4.06 26.58 4.31
CA THR A 143 4.91 27.76 4.39
C THR A 143 5.07 28.27 2.97
N PRO A 144 4.95 29.59 2.72
CA PRO A 144 5.37 30.25 1.47
C PRO A 144 6.89 30.16 1.23
N ASP A 145 7.52 29.16 1.84
CA ASP A 145 8.94 28.91 1.86
C ASP A 145 9.27 28.00 0.68
N PRO A 146 10.09 28.45 -0.29
CA PRO A 146 10.54 27.63 -1.41
C PRO A 146 11.33 26.38 -0.96
N ASP A 147 11.72 26.33 0.32
CA ASP A 147 12.58 25.29 0.88
C ASP A 147 11.88 23.94 1.12
N GLY A 148 10.54 23.87 0.97
CA GLY A 148 9.80 22.61 1.10
C GLY A 148 10.06 21.92 2.45
N LEU A 149 9.69 22.57 3.55
CA LEU A 149 9.89 22.04 4.90
C LEU A 149 8.81 21.01 5.26
N TYR A 150 9.26 19.83 5.69
CA TYR A 150 8.41 18.74 6.15
C TYR A 150 8.58 18.57 7.66
N LYS A 151 7.48 18.36 8.36
CA LYS A 151 7.49 17.91 9.76
C LYS A 151 7.17 16.43 9.79
N ILE A 152 8.01 15.66 10.48
CA ILE A 152 7.89 14.21 10.59
C ILE A 152 7.65 13.87 12.05
N THR A 153 6.57 13.13 12.32
CA THR A 153 6.17 12.70 13.66
C THR A 153 6.09 11.18 13.70
N VAL A 154 6.82 10.55 14.62
CA VAL A 154 6.73 9.12 14.90
C VAL A 154 5.99 8.95 16.21
N GLY A 155 4.98 8.09 16.25
CA GLY A 155 4.16 7.86 17.44
C GLY A 155 3.66 6.43 17.55
N ALA A 156 2.92 6.16 18.62
CA ALA A 156 2.22 4.90 18.83
C ALA A 156 0.81 5.13 19.41
N ASP A 157 -0.15 4.29 19.02
CA ASP A 157 -1.56 4.43 19.42
C ASP A 157 -1.86 3.90 20.83
N PHE A 158 -0.99 3.05 21.39
CA PHE A 158 -1.25 2.36 22.67
C PHE A 158 -0.84 3.15 23.90
N VAL A 159 -0.09 4.24 23.71
CA VAL A 159 0.39 5.08 24.80
C VAL A 159 -0.17 6.48 24.59
N PRO A 160 -1.19 6.91 25.34
CA PRO A 160 -1.54 8.31 25.45
C PRO A 160 -0.29 9.05 25.96
N GLY A 161 0.34 9.83 25.09
CA GLY A 161 1.65 10.39 25.39
C GLY A 161 2.18 11.27 24.26
N PRO A 162 3.30 11.96 24.50
CA PRO A 162 3.97 12.72 23.46
C PRO A 162 4.42 11.79 22.32
N PRO A 163 4.65 12.33 21.11
CA PRO A 163 5.26 11.57 20.03
C PRO A 163 6.59 10.94 20.48
N LEU A 164 6.87 9.75 19.96
CA LEU A 164 8.12 9.03 20.20
C LEU A 164 9.32 9.78 19.61
N TRP A 165 9.10 10.46 18.48
CA TRP A 165 10.09 11.34 17.86
C TRP A 165 9.40 12.39 16.99
N VAL A 166 9.98 13.58 16.93
CA VAL A 166 9.58 14.65 16.01
C VAL A 166 10.84 15.23 15.38
N GLY A 167 10.85 15.34 14.06
CA GLY A 167 11.91 15.99 13.31
C GLY A 167 11.34 16.87 12.21
N SER A 168 12.20 17.71 11.65
CA SER A 168 11.88 18.50 10.47
C SER A 168 13.00 18.38 9.46
N VAL A 169 12.65 18.37 8.17
CA VAL A 169 13.63 18.29 7.09
C VAL A 169 13.17 19.17 5.92
N SER A 170 14.11 19.90 5.32
CA SER A 170 13.89 20.62 4.08
C SER A 170 14.40 19.76 2.93
N LEU A 171 13.60 19.64 1.87
CA LEU A 171 14.01 19.02 0.60
C LEU A 171 14.38 20.06 -0.48
N GLY A 172 14.35 21.35 -0.12
CA GLY A 172 14.72 22.45 -1.00
C GLY A 172 16.22 22.75 -1.02
N PRO A 173 16.65 23.89 -1.58
CA PRO A 173 18.06 24.26 -1.73
C PRO A 173 18.82 24.36 -0.40
N ALA A 174 18.11 24.65 0.69
CA ALA A 174 18.66 24.69 2.05
C ALA A 174 18.71 23.30 2.73
N GLY A 175 18.26 22.23 2.06
CA GLY A 175 18.20 20.88 2.58
C GLY A 175 19.57 20.28 2.89
N GLY A 176 19.61 19.44 3.93
CA GLY A 176 20.79 18.63 4.25
C GLY A 176 21.02 17.50 3.23
N PRO A 177 22.22 16.91 3.17
CA PRO A 177 22.50 15.80 2.27
C PRO A 177 21.60 14.59 2.56
N PRO A 178 21.41 13.68 1.58
CA PRO A 178 20.76 12.39 1.81
C PRO A 178 21.34 11.66 3.02
N GLY A 179 20.48 11.01 3.79
CA GLY A 179 20.88 10.36 5.02
C GLY A 179 19.72 9.85 5.84
N VAL A 180 20.04 9.03 6.83
CA VAL A 180 19.07 8.46 7.77
C VAL A 180 18.68 9.51 8.79
N LEU A 181 17.39 9.77 8.93
CA LEU A 181 16.84 10.70 9.93
C LEU A 181 16.44 9.98 11.21
N PHE A 182 15.88 8.77 11.08
CA PHE A 182 15.35 8.01 12.21
C PHE A 182 15.34 6.51 11.92
N VAL A 183 15.66 5.69 12.93
CA VAL A 183 15.50 4.22 12.92
C VAL A 183 14.90 3.80 14.25
N GLY A 184 13.77 3.10 14.22
CA GLY A 184 13.13 2.58 15.42
C GLY A 184 11.64 2.33 15.21
N ASN A 185 11.01 1.65 16.17
CA ASN A 185 9.55 1.46 16.21
C ASN A 185 8.95 0.88 14.91
N GLY A 186 9.71 0.03 14.22
CA GLY A 186 9.29 -0.59 12.96
C GLY A 186 9.43 0.28 11.71
N PHE A 187 10.13 1.42 11.80
CA PHE A 187 10.40 2.31 10.68
C PHE A 187 11.88 2.66 10.54
N GLN A 188 12.29 2.87 9.30
CA GLN A 188 13.48 3.61 8.93
C GLN A 188 13.05 4.80 8.07
N ILE A 189 13.44 6.01 8.48
CA ILE A 189 13.11 7.25 7.79
C ILE A 189 14.42 7.85 7.28
N SER A 190 14.50 8.10 5.98
CA SER A 190 15.70 8.63 5.33
C SER A 190 15.34 9.70 4.30
N VAL A 191 16.24 10.65 4.08
CA VAL A 191 16.25 11.45 2.86
C VAL A 191 17.08 10.69 1.83
N ILE A 192 16.51 10.46 0.64
CA ILE A 192 17.18 9.78 -0.46
C ILE A 192 17.20 10.67 -1.69
N LEU A 193 18.20 10.49 -2.55
CA LEU A 193 18.26 11.08 -3.88
C LEU A 193 17.82 10.03 -4.90
N LEU A 194 16.77 10.31 -5.66
CA LEU A 194 16.23 9.45 -6.70
C LEU A 194 16.02 10.29 -7.96
N ASP A 195 16.62 9.89 -9.07
CA ASP A 195 16.50 10.55 -10.37
C ASP A 195 16.79 12.07 -10.36
N GLY A 196 17.70 12.50 -9.47
CA GLY A 196 18.09 13.91 -9.31
C GLY A 196 17.21 14.71 -8.34
N ASP A 197 16.19 14.10 -7.74
CA ASP A 197 15.28 14.72 -6.78
C ASP A 197 15.38 14.10 -5.39
N LEU A 198 15.16 14.91 -4.35
CA LEU A 198 15.17 14.47 -2.96
C LEU A 198 13.78 13.99 -2.52
N TYR A 199 13.75 12.86 -1.82
CA TYR A 199 12.54 12.28 -1.23
C TYR A 199 12.76 11.93 0.22
N ILE A 200 11.70 12.05 1.03
CA ILE A 200 11.63 11.38 2.33
C ILE A 200 11.12 9.97 2.08
N GLU A 201 11.96 8.96 2.27
CA GLU A 201 11.57 7.56 2.26
C GLU A 201 11.28 7.09 3.69
N VAL A 202 10.11 6.48 3.88
CA VAL A 202 9.76 5.75 5.10
C VAL A 202 9.59 4.28 4.73
N SER A 203 10.49 3.46 5.26
CA SER A 203 10.52 2.02 5.01
C SER A 203 10.12 1.28 6.29
N SER A 204 9.26 0.28 6.13
CA SER A 204 8.91 -0.65 7.19
C SER A 204 10.10 -1.55 7.54
N THR A 205 10.40 -1.68 8.83
CA THR A 205 11.46 -2.56 9.36
C THR A 205 10.93 -3.53 10.41
N LEU A 206 9.63 -3.53 10.68
CA LEU A 206 9.01 -4.29 11.76
C LEU A 206 8.94 -5.80 11.49
N LEU A 207 8.84 -6.18 10.22
CA LEU A 207 8.64 -7.54 9.78
C LEU A 207 9.59 -7.85 8.60
N PRO A 208 9.86 -9.14 8.30
CA PRO A 208 10.76 -9.51 7.22
C PRO A 208 10.37 -8.87 5.88
N PRO A 209 11.35 -8.45 5.04
CA PRO A 209 11.06 -7.75 3.79
C PRO A 209 10.08 -8.48 2.87
N VAL A 210 10.15 -9.82 2.81
CA VAL A 210 9.22 -10.62 1.99
C VAL A 210 7.74 -10.41 2.34
N LEU A 211 7.44 -10.01 3.58
CA LEU A 211 6.08 -9.75 4.05
C LEU A 211 5.73 -8.26 4.07
N PHE A 212 6.72 -7.43 4.37
CA PHE A 212 6.51 -6.06 4.85
C PHE A 212 7.57 -5.06 4.38
N ASP A 213 8.13 -5.28 3.20
CA ASP A 213 8.90 -4.26 2.48
C ASP A 213 8.01 -3.15 1.91
N ILE A 214 7.10 -2.60 2.73
CA ILE A 214 6.25 -1.47 2.34
C ILE A 214 7.05 -0.19 2.55
N ARG A 215 7.13 0.64 1.51
CA ARG A 215 7.84 1.92 1.54
C ARG A 215 6.96 3.02 0.99
N ILE A 216 7.06 4.19 1.59
CA ILE A 216 6.49 5.40 1.01
C ILE A 216 7.60 6.40 0.70
N ARG A 217 7.47 7.12 -0.41
CA ARG A 217 8.34 8.23 -0.79
C ARG A 217 7.52 9.49 -0.93
N VAL A 218 7.93 10.53 -0.22
CA VAL A 218 7.20 11.79 -0.15
C VAL A 218 8.09 12.93 -0.60
N ALA A 219 7.60 13.71 -1.57
CA ALA A 219 8.22 14.96 -2.01
C ALA A 219 7.20 15.81 -2.80
N ARG A 220 7.25 17.14 -2.66
CA ARG A 220 6.49 18.14 -3.44
C ARG A 220 5.00 17.80 -3.56
N HIS A 221 4.34 17.54 -2.43
CA HIS A 221 2.94 17.12 -2.37
C HIS A 221 2.62 15.83 -3.15
N CYS A 222 3.62 15.04 -3.52
CA CYS A 222 3.47 13.74 -4.17
C CYS A 222 3.87 12.63 -3.20
N LEU A 223 3.20 11.50 -3.37
CA LEU A 223 3.40 10.26 -2.62
C LEU A 223 3.57 9.12 -3.62
N GLN A 224 4.63 8.34 -3.45
CA GLN A 224 4.82 7.05 -4.11
C GLN A 224 4.78 5.96 -3.05
N ILE A 225 4.13 4.86 -3.36
CA ILE A 225 3.89 3.75 -2.45
C ILE A 225 4.38 2.48 -3.14
N HIS A 226 5.38 1.85 -2.52
CA HIS A 226 5.86 0.53 -2.90
C HIS A 226 5.27 -0.51 -1.96
N ILE A 227 4.63 -1.55 -2.51
CA ILE A 227 4.05 -2.66 -1.73
C ILE A 227 4.51 -4.01 -2.31
N PRO A 228 4.97 -4.96 -1.46
CA PRO A 228 5.50 -6.22 -1.94
C PRO A 228 4.38 -7.15 -2.47
N PRO A 229 4.68 -8.03 -3.45
CA PRO A 229 3.71 -8.91 -4.14
C PRO A 229 2.77 -9.76 -3.29
N ILE A 230 3.12 -10.04 -2.04
CA ILE A 230 2.27 -10.80 -1.12
C ILE A 230 0.90 -10.16 -0.87
N TRP A 231 0.76 -8.86 -1.16
CA TRP A 231 -0.49 -8.12 -0.97
C TRP A 231 -1.38 -8.04 -2.22
N SER A 232 -0.96 -8.63 -3.36
CA SER A 232 -1.76 -8.67 -4.59
C SER A 232 -3.10 -9.37 -4.36
N GLY A 233 -4.21 -8.69 -4.67
CA GLY A 233 -5.57 -9.16 -4.43
C GLY A 233 -6.02 -9.12 -2.95
N PHE A 234 -5.18 -8.63 -2.04
CA PHE A 234 -5.46 -8.56 -0.59
C PHE A 234 -5.48 -7.14 -0.04
N MET A 235 -5.68 -6.15 -0.91
CA MET A 235 -5.69 -4.74 -0.57
C MET A 235 -7.01 -4.04 -0.92
N GLU A 236 -7.24 -2.92 -0.26
CA GLU A 236 -8.28 -1.95 -0.62
C GLU A 236 -7.82 -0.52 -0.37
N GLY A 237 -8.45 0.44 -1.05
CA GLY A 237 -8.14 1.85 -1.00
C GLY A 237 -8.04 2.49 -2.39
N ILE A 238 -7.56 3.72 -2.44
CA ILE A 238 -7.36 4.50 -3.68
C ILE A 238 -6.37 3.81 -4.63
N CYS A 239 -5.43 3.01 -4.11
CA CYS A 239 -4.45 2.26 -4.91
C CYS A 239 -5.01 1.01 -5.60
N GLY A 240 -6.30 0.69 -5.42
CA GLY A 240 -6.92 -0.48 -6.01
C GLY A 240 -6.72 -1.78 -5.21
N ASP A 241 -7.21 -2.89 -5.75
CA ASP A 241 -7.09 -4.23 -5.15
C ASP A 241 -5.85 -5.00 -5.65
N TRP A 242 -5.22 -4.51 -6.72
CA TRP A 242 -3.99 -5.04 -7.30
C TRP A 242 -4.11 -6.49 -7.75
N ASN A 243 -5.16 -6.77 -8.54
CA ASN A 243 -5.45 -8.10 -9.05
C ASN A 243 -5.03 -8.28 -10.53
N GLY A 244 -4.44 -7.25 -11.14
CA GLY A 244 -4.06 -7.21 -12.56
C GLY A 244 -5.13 -6.63 -13.49
N ASN A 245 -6.22 -6.07 -12.96
CA ASN A 245 -7.32 -5.52 -13.73
C ASN A 245 -7.55 -4.02 -13.42
N PRO A 246 -6.89 -3.11 -14.15
CA PRO A 246 -7.04 -1.67 -13.89
C PRO A 246 -8.47 -1.14 -14.05
N ALA A 247 -9.36 -1.88 -14.73
CA ALA A 247 -10.74 -1.44 -14.90
C ALA A 247 -11.57 -1.55 -13.60
N ASN A 248 -11.17 -2.40 -12.65
CA ASN A 248 -11.89 -2.62 -11.40
C ASN A 248 -11.25 -1.93 -10.17
N ASP A 249 -10.10 -1.29 -10.34
CA ASP A 249 -9.46 -0.52 -9.27
C ASP A 249 -10.28 0.68 -8.77
N VAL A 250 -11.20 1.17 -9.60
CA VAL A 250 -12.09 2.31 -9.27
C VAL A 250 -13.55 1.83 -9.18
N VAL A 251 -13.79 0.53 -8.96
CA VAL A 251 -15.15 0.05 -8.66
C VAL A 251 -15.44 0.12 -7.16
N ASP A 252 -16.45 0.94 -6.88
CA ASP A 252 -17.28 1.08 -5.69
C ASP A 252 -17.05 0.07 -4.54
N PHE A 253 -16.33 0.49 -3.49
CA PHE A 253 -16.48 -0.10 -2.15
C PHE A 253 -17.84 0.36 -1.59
N VAL A 254 -18.90 -0.36 -1.95
CA VAL A 254 -20.31 -0.06 -1.68
C VAL A 254 -20.56 0.49 -0.28
N GLY A 255 -21.09 1.73 -0.17
CA GLY A 255 -21.77 2.19 1.06
C GLY A 255 -21.90 3.68 1.37
N LEU A 256 -21.16 4.60 0.71
CA LEU A 256 -21.27 6.05 0.98
C LEU A 256 -21.48 6.87 -0.31
N PRO A 257 -22.14 8.04 -0.24
CA PRO A 257 -22.54 8.80 -1.43
C PRO A 257 -21.33 9.17 -2.30
N GLN A 258 -21.51 8.90 -3.58
CA GLN A 258 -20.49 8.80 -4.63
C GLN A 258 -19.87 10.15 -4.99
N VAL A 259 -18.62 10.13 -5.45
CA VAL A 259 -18.07 11.17 -6.32
C VAL A 259 -17.64 10.48 -7.61
N THR A 260 -18.27 10.84 -8.72
CA THR A 260 -17.92 10.34 -10.05
C THR A 260 -16.57 10.97 -10.45
N PRO A 261 -15.52 10.18 -10.76
CA PRO A 261 -14.28 10.73 -11.28
C PRO A 261 -14.53 11.46 -12.60
N ALA A 262 -14.02 12.68 -12.73
CA ALA A 262 -13.99 13.34 -14.04
C ALA A 262 -12.95 12.62 -14.92
N PRO A 263 -13.28 12.27 -16.18
CA PRO A 263 -12.29 11.74 -17.09
C PRO A 263 -11.18 12.77 -17.34
N LEU A 264 -9.93 12.30 -17.47
CA LEU A 264 -8.80 13.11 -17.90
C LEU A 264 -9.15 13.73 -19.26
N GLN A 265 -9.28 15.05 -19.31
CA GLN A 265 -9.37 15.79 -20.57
C GLN A 265 -7.98 15.77 -21.20
N VAL A 266 -7.84 15.06 -22.33
CA VAL A 266 -6.64 15.05 -23.18
C VAL A 266 -6.59 16.33 -24.00
#